data_AF-A0A318Q929-F1
#
_entry.id   AF-A0A318Q929-F1
#
_cell.length_a   1.000
_cell.length_b   1.000
_cell.length_c   1.000
_cell.angle_alpha   90.00
_cell.angle_beta   90.00
_cell.angle_gamma   90.00
#
_symmetry.space_group_name_H-M   'P 1'
#
loop_
_entity.id
_entity.type
_entity.pdbx_description
1 polymer ?
#
loop_
_entity_poly.entity_id
_entity_poly.type
_entity_poly.pdbx_seq_one_letter_code
_entity_poly.pdbx_strand_id
1 'polypeptide(L)'
;MQDNAAFDISGVTTGSSSIQSLNGAGTVALGGNTLDITNGNATFGNTFSGVASGSGGLTVSGGTETLSGANTYTGVTTVASGAGL
;
A
#
# COMPACT_ATOMS: atom_id res chain seq x y z
N MET A 1 16.97 0.12 17.37
CA MET A 1 16.91 0.24 15.90
C MET A 1 15.51 -0.19 15.55
N GLN A 2 14.61 0.75 15.25
CA GLN A 2 13.21 0.43 14.94
C GLN A 2 13.19 -0.09 13.50
N ASP A 3 12.70 -1.30 13.31
CA ASP A 3 12.91 -2.11 12.11
C ASP A 3 12.49 -1.38 10.83
N ASN A 4 13.41 -1.31 9.86
CA ASN A 4 13.13 -0.98 8.46
C ASN A 4 12.36 -2.13 7.79
N ALA A 5 11.24 -2.57 8.38
CA ALA A 5 10.46 -3.70 7.89
C ALA A 5 10.10 -3.48 6.41
N ALA A 6 10.45 -4.46 5.58
CA ALA A 6 10.14 -4.49 4.16
C ALA A 6 8.97 -5.45 3.94
N PHE A 7 7.90 -4.94 3.36
CA PHE A 7 6.79 -5.75 2.85
C PHE A 7 6.99 -5.92 1.36
N ASP A 8 7.46 -7.10 0.94
CA ASP A 8 7.79 -7.40 -0.45
C ASP A 8 6.77 -8.35 -1.05
N ILE A 9 6.05 -7.86 -2.08
CA ILE A 9 5.14 -8.66 -2.90
C ILE A 9 5.64 -8.79 -4.34
N SER A 10 6.86 -8.36 -4.66
CA SER A 10 7.40 -8.34 -6.02
C SER A 10 7.51 -9.73 -6.66
N GLY A 11 7.68 -10.77 -5.85
CA GLY A 11 7.73 -12.17 -6.28
C GLY A 11 6.36 -12.86 -6.42
N VAL A 12 5.26 -12.17 -6.12
CA VAL A 12 3.91 -12.74 -6.24
C VAL A 12 3.57 -12.96 -7.71
N THR A 13 3.17 -14.19 -8.07
CA THR A 13 2.91 -14.59 -9.45
C THR A 13 1.45 -14.40 -9.89
N THR A 14 0.54 -14.16 -8.94
CA THR A 14 -0.89 -13.94 -9.20
C THR A 14 -1.20 -12.52 -9.68
N GLY A 15 -0.22 -11.60 -9.66
CA GLY A 15 -0.41 -10.21 -10.07
C GLY A 15 -0.94 -9.29 -8.96
N SER A 16 -1.42 -9.84 -7.84
CA SER A 16 -1.98 -9.07 -6.74
C SER A 16 -1.84 -9.72 -5.38
N SER A 17 -1.80 -8.91 -4.33
CA SER A 17 -1.86 -9.32 -2.92
C SER A 17 -2.84 -8.43 -2.17
N SER A 18 -3.55 -8.96 -1.19
CA SER A 18 -4.51 -8.20 -0.38
C SER A 18 -4.10 -8.13 1.09
N ILE A 19 -4.30 -6.96 1.68
CA ILE A 19 -4.13 -6.69 3.11
C ILE A 19 -5.35 -5.89 3.61
N GLN A 20 -5.53 -5.83 4.92
CA GLN A 20 -6.59 -5.00 5.49
C GLN A 20 -6.18 -3.52 5.50
N SER A 21 -5.04 -3.20 6.09
CA SER A 21 -4.53 -1.83 6.19
C SER A 21 -3.02 -1.80 5.99
N LEU A 22 -2.49 -0.69 5.49
CA LEU A 22 -1.06 -0.43 5.43
C LEU A 22 -0.72 0.68 6.45
N ASN A 23 0.30 0.47 7.27
CA ASN A 23 0.66 1.43 8.31
C ASN A 23 2.14 1.34 8.67
N GLY A 24 2.69 2.45 9.18
CA GLY A 24 4.07 2.54 9.62
C GLY A 24 5.00 3.19 8.59
N ALA A 25 6.30 3.14 8.86
CA ALA A 25 7.35 3.86 8.11
C ALA A 25 8.27 2.94 7.29
N GLY A 26 7.82 1.71 7.00
CA GLY A 26 8.60 0.67 6.32
C GLY A 26 8.74 0.89 4.81
N THR A 27 9.18 -0.15 4.10
CA THR A 27 9.20 -0.14 2.63
C THR A 27 8.20 -1.16 2.08
N VAL A 28 7.57 -0.84 0.96
CA VAL A 28 6.73 -1.77 0.21
C VAL A 28 7.35 -1.96 -1.18
N ALA A 29 7.74 -3.19 -1.49
CA ALA A 29 8.22 -3.55 -2.82
C ALA A 29 7.07 -4.21 -3.59
N LEU A 30 6.42 -3.45 -4.47
CA LEU A 30 5.30 -3.95 -5.29
C LEU A 30 5.77 -4.82 -6.44
N GLY A 31 7.00 -4.63 -6.93
CA GLY A 31 7.45 -5.23 -8.18
C GLY A 31 6.54 -4.80 -9.32
N GLY A 32 5.94 -5.77 -10.03
CA GLY A 32 4.89 -5.53 -11.03
C GLY A 32 3.46 -5.77 -10.53
N ASN A 33 3.27 -5.97 -9.23
CA ASN A 33 2.02 -6.44 -8.65
C ASN A 33 1.16 -5.31 -8.06
N THR A 34 -0.14 -5.56 -7.93
CA THR A 34 -1.07 -4.64 -7.28
C THR A 34 -1.29 -5.04 -5.82
N LEU A 35 -1.11 -4.11 -4.89
CA LEU A 35 -1.49 -4.30 -3.49
C LEU A 35 -2.90 -3.77 -3.27
N ASP A 36 -3.81 -4.63 -2.84
CA ASP A 36 -5.19 -4.30 -2.51
C ASP A 36 -5.36 -4.09 -0.99
N ILE A 37 -5.76 -2.89 -0.62
CA ILE A 37 -6.02 -2.44 0.75
C ILE A 37 -7.54 -2.45 0.94
N THR A 38 -8.01 -3.46 1.65
CA THR A 38 -9.45 -3.77 1.74
C THR A 38 -10.18 -3.00 2.84
N ASN A 39 -9.45 -2.45 3.80
CA ASN A 39 -9.98 -1.67 4.92
C ASN A 39 -8.94 -0.68 5.46
N GLY A 40 -8.56 0.30 4.63
CA GLY A 40 -7.70 1.42 5.03
C GLY A 40 -8.30 2.13 6.24
N ASN A 41 -7.48 2.54 7.21
CA ASN A 41 -8.02 3.00 8.49
C ASN A 41 -7.46 4.33 9.01
N ALA A 42 -7.81 5.41 8.32
CA ALA A 42 -7.52 6.78 8.76
C ALA A 42 -8.22 7.16 10.08
N THR A 43 -9.34 6.51 10.46
CA THR A 43 -10.10 6.84 11.67
C THR A 43 -9.28 6.68 12.95
N PHE A 44 -8.34 5.74 12.99
CA PHE A 44 -7.41 5.57 14.12
C PHE A 44 -6.03 6.18 13.85
N GLY A 45 -5.90 6.98 12.80
CA GLY A 45 -4.65 7.67 12.43
C GLY A 45 -3.63 6.77 11.74
N ASN A 46 -4.02 5.62 11.18
CA ASN A 46 -3.09 4.77 10.45
C ASN A 46 -2.62 5.51 9.21
N THR A 47 -1.36 5.91 9.24
CA THR A 47 -0.66 6.58 8.15
C THR A 47 0.51 5.70 7.75
N PHE A 48 0.62 5.40 6.47
CA PHE A 48 1.84 4.87 5.91
C PHE A 48 2.79 6.03 5.56
N SER A 49 3.82 6.20 6.38
CA SER A 49 4.91 7.17 6.18
C SER A 49 6.14 6.56 5.51
N GLY A 50 6.02 5.30 5.10
CA GLY A 50 7.02 4.56 4.36
C GLY A 50 7.04 4.85 2.87
N VAL A 51 7.82 4.07 2.13
CA VAL A 51 7.94 4.18 0.66
C VAL A 51 7.43 2.92 -0.01
N ALA A 52 6.38 3.04 -0.82
CA ALA A 52 6.00 2.01 -1.78
C ALA A 52 6.69 2.26 -3.14
N SER A 53 7.24 1.20 -3.74
CA SER A 53 8.07 1.26 -4.96
C SER A 53 7.79 0.10 -5.91
N GLY A 54 8.07 0.28 -7.20
CA GLY A 54 7.89 -0.73 -8.25
C GLY A 54 7.06 -0.23 -9.45
N SER A 55 6.93 -1.05 -10.49
CA SER A 55 6.01 -0.77 -11.61
C SER A 55 4.56 -1.14 -11.30
N GLY A 56 4.33 -1.87 -10.22
CA GLY A 56 3.03 -2.24 -9.66
C GLY A 56 2.26 -1.05 -9.08
N GLY A 57 1.04 -1.33 -8.62
CA GLY A 57 0.06 -0.31 -8.22
C GLY A 57 -0.59 -0.58 -6.87
N LEU A 58 -1.52 0.29 -6.49
CA LEU A 58 -2.33 0.17 -5.28
C LEU A 58 -3.81 0.18 -5.62
N THR A 59 -4.58 -0.64 -4.95
CA THR A 59 -6.04 -0.55 -4.93
C THR A 59 -6.47 -0.30 -3.50
N VAL A 60 -7.30 0.72 -3.26
CA VAL A 60 -7.98 0.89 -1.98
C VAL A 60 -9.44 0.52 -2.20
N SER A 61 -9.79 -0.70 -1.79
CA SER A 61 -11.13 -1.28 -1.99
C SER A 61 -12.10 -0.89 -0.88
N GLY A 62 -11.61 -0.47 0.29
CA GLY A 62 -12.45 -0.03 1.40
C GLY A 62 -11.68 0.78 2.43
N GLY A 63 -12.42 1.62 3.17
CA GLY A 63 -11.85 2.51 4.19
C GLY A 63 -11.03 3.66 3.60
N THR A 64 -10.21 4.30 4.42
CA THR A 64 -9.33 5.41 4.00
C THR A 64 -7.89 5.09 4.33
N GLU A 65 -7.05 4.96 3.32
CA GLU A 65 -5.61 4.82 3.48
C GLU A 65 -4.97 6.23 3.46
N THR A 66 -3.84 6.43 4.13
CA THR A 66 -3.13 7.72 4.07
C THR A 66 -1.66 7.47 3.80
N LEU A 67 -1.21 7.90 2.63
CA LEU A 67 0.17 7.77 2.19
C LEU A 67 0.90 9.11 2.38
N SER A 68 1.71 9.23 3.42
CA SER A 68 2.47 10.44 3.73
C SER A 68 3.94 10.40 3.31
N GLY A 69 4.46 9.19 3.05
CA GLY A 69 5.82 9.03 2.57
C GLY A 69 5.97 9.29 1.07
N ALA A 70 7.21 9.37 0.61
CA ALA A 70 7.55 9.61 -0.80
C ALA A 70 7.43 8.31 -1.62
N ASN A 71 6.21 7.95 -2.03
CA ASN A 71 5.96 6.78 -2.85
C ASN A 71 6.53 6.96 -4.26
N THR A 72 7.19 5.93 -4.78
CA THR A 72 7.89 5.93 -6.07
C THR A 72 7.38 4.87 -7.04
N TYR A 73 6.30 4.18 -6.69
CA TYR A 73 5.68 3.25 -7.62
C TYR A 73 5.05 3.98 -8.80
N THR A 74 5.03 3.34 -9.96
CA THR A 74 4.54 3.94 -11.20
C THR A 74 3.27 3.31 -11.74
N GLY A 75 2.78 2.23 -11.12
CA GLY A 75 1.54 1.60 -11.50
C GLY A 75 0.32 2.40 -11.06
N VAL A 76 -0.85 1.95 -11.53
CA VAL A 76 -2.13 2.63 -11.30
C VAL A 76 -2.49 2.60 -9.81
N THR A 77 -3.01 3.72 -9.32
CA THR A 77 -3.73 3.77 -8.04
C THR A 77 -5.23 3.80 -8.30
N THR A 78 -5.95 2.81 -7.80
CA THR A 78 -7.40 2.71 -7.89
C THR A 78 -8.01 2.94 -6.51
N VAL A 79 -8.99 3.84 -6.40
CA VAL A 79 -9.75 4.05 -5.17
C VAL A 79 -11.20 3.70 -5.45
N ALA A 80 -11.72 2.68 -4.77
CA ALA A 80 -13.09 2.20 -4.97
C ALA A 80 -14.12 3.21 -4.44
N SER A 81 -15.37 3.06 -4.90
CA SER A 81 -16.48 3.89 -4.41
C SER A 81 -16.65 3.71 -2.90
N GLY A 82 -16.57 4.81 -2.15
CA GLY A 82 -16.68 4.81 -0.68
C GLY A 82 -15.35 4.56 0.04
N ALA A 83 -14.26 4.36 -0.69
CA ALA A 83 -12.90 4.37 -0.15
C ALA A 83 -12.25 5.77 -0.29
N GLY A 84 -11.16 5.99 0.43
CA GLY A 84 -10.35 7.22 0.37
C GLY A 84 -8.85 6.93 0.36
N LEU A 85 -8.09 7.88 -0.15
CA LEU A 85 -6.63 7.88 -0.17
C LEU A 85 -6.08 9.28 0.07
#